data_AF-A0A7K1B3V8-F1
#
_entry.id   AF-A0A7K1B3V8-F1
#
_cell.length_a   1.000
_cell.length_b   1.000
_cell.length_c   1.000
_cell.angle_alpha   90.00
_cell.angle_beta   90.00
_cell.angle_gamma   90.00
#
_symmetry.space_group_name_H-M   'P 1'
#
loop_
_entity.id
_entity.type
_entity.pdbx_description
1 polymer ?
#
loop_
_entity_poly.entity_id
_entity_poly.type
_entity_poly.pdbx_seq_one_letter_code
_entity_poly.pdbx_strand_id
1 'polypeptide(L)'
;MSWHVELGDAEIVVSHPPGPAGSGDPEVRRVLPLGVVTLLAELASDPPRPEELTNAVGAVIDHLDDLVRERPDLVGAPVSMSGPEITAVVAVELGGAAPLPFLLERAAAEDVFRTVATEPRADRARNPGLDPLLVERIVAGSCAVVAVMRKLHLDAVTVAP
;
A
#
# COMPACT_ATOMS: atom_id res chain seq x y z
N MET A 1 -6.23 -10.00 -16.29
CA MET A 1 -6.36 -8.54 -16.18
C MET A 1 -6.25 -8.22 -14.70
N SER A 2 -5.39 -7.27 -14.33
CA SER A 2 -5.10 -6.94 -12.93
C SER A 2 -5.42 -5.49 -12.67
N TRP A 3 -5.98 -5.21 -11.51
CA TRP A 3 -6.12 -3.87 -10.99
C TRP A 3 -4.75 -3.31 -10.61
N HIS A 4 -4.57 -2.00 -10.71
CA HIS A 4 -3.36 -1.31 -10.32
C HIS A 4 -3.65 -0.23 -9.29
N VAL A 5 -2.90 -0.23 -8.19
CA VAL A 5 -2.97 0.78 -7.12
C VAL A 5 -1.64 1.53 -7.05
N GLU A 6 -1.66 2.80 -7.42
CA GLU A 6 -0.50 3.69 -7.33
C GLU A 6 -0.62 4.52 -6.05
N LEU A 7 0.37 4.42 -5.16
CA LEU A 7 0.47 5.25 -3.96
C LEU A 7 1.29 6.51 -4.28
N GLY A 8 0.63 7.65 -4.38
CA GLY A 8 1.25 8.96 -4.53
C GLY A 8 1.33 9.74 -3.23
N ASP A 9 1.97 10.91 -3.29
CA ASP A 9 2.09 11.83 -2.15
C ASP A 9 0.73 12.35 -1.67
N ALA A 10 -0.11 12.80 -2.61
CA ALA A 10 -1.37 13.47 -2.32
C ALA A 10 -2.58 12.53 -2.46
N GLU A 11 -2.48 11.51 -3.29
CA GLU A 11 -3.59 10.66 -3.69
C GLU A 11 -3.16 9.21 -3.93
N ILE A 12 -4.10 8.30 -3.74
CA ILE A 12 -4.01 6.92 -4.18
C ILE A 12 -4.85 6.80 -5.43
N VAL A 13 -4.28 6.21 -6.47
CA VAL A 13 -4.99 5.99 -7.73
C VAL A 13 -5.24 4.50 -7.91
N VAL A 14 -6.51 4.13 -8.04
CA VAL A 14 -6.91 2.75 -8.38
C VAL A 14 -7.38 2.72 -9.83
N SER A 15 -6.82 1.82 -10.61
CA SER A 15 -7.09 1.72 -12.04
C SER A 15 -7.24 0.29 -12.53
N HIS A 16 -8.02 0.12 -13.59
CA HIS A 16 -8.20 -1.15 -14.29
C HIS A 16 -8.13 -0.87 -15.79
N PRO A 17 -7.23 -1.54 -16.54
CA PRO A 17 -7.17 -1.38 -17.98
C PRO A 17 -8.46 -1.86 -18.64
N PRO A 18 -8.84 -1.31 -19.81
CA PRO A 18 -10.02 -1.78 -20.51
C PRO A 18 -9.85 -3.24 -20.91
N GLY A 19 -10.98 -3.95 -20.99
CA GLY A 19 -11.02 -5.31 -21.51
C GLY A 19 -10.58 -5.42 -22.96
N PRO A 20 -10.31 -6.66 -23.43
CA PRO A 20 -10.04 -6.89 -24.84
C PRO A 20 -11.19 -6.34 -25.70
N ALA A 21 -10.86 -5.91 -26.92
CA ALA A 21 -11.82 -5.28 -27.81
C ALA A 21 -13.10 -6.13 -27.95
N GLY A 22 -14.26 -5.54 -27.65
CA GLY A 22 -15.56 -6.20 -27.69
C GLY A 22 -16.04 -6.81 -26.36
N SER A 23 -15.23 -6.80 -25.30
CA SER A 23 -15.65 -7.25 -23.95
C SER A 23 -16.64 -6.32 -23.25
N GLY A 24 -16.68 -5.04 -23.63
CA GLY A 24 -17.51 -4.03 -23.00
C GLY A 24 -17.05 -3.59 -21.60
N ASP A 25 -15.89 -4.07 -21.13
CA ASP A 25 -15.31 -3.66 -19.85
C ASP A 25 -14.53 -2.34 -20.01
N PRO A 26 -15.04 -1.22 -19.47
CA PRO A 26 -14.42 0.08 -19.65
C PRO A 26 -13.13 0.21 -18.83
N GLU A 27 -12.26 1.10 -19.27
CA GLU A 27 -11.16 1.58 -18.43
C GLU A 27 -11.73 2.22 -17.16
N VAL A 28 -11.17 1.84 -16.00
CA VAL A 28 -11.47 2.48 -14.73
C VAL A 28 -10.25 3.23 -14.26
N ARG A 29 -10.48 4.48 -13.85
CA ARG A 29 -9.55 5.25 -13.03
C ARG A 29 -10.33 5.92 -11.92
N ARG A 30 -9.87 5.74 -10.68
CA ARG A 30 -10.46 6.30 -9.47
C ARG A 30 -9.35 6.90 -8.64
N VAL A 31 -9.57 8.12 -8.18
CA VAL A 31 -8.63 8.89 -7.37
C VAL A 31 -9.21 9.00 -5.98
N LEU A 32 -8.48 8.49 -5.00
CA LEU A 32 -8.83 8.57 -3.59
C LEU A 32 -8.09 9.79 -3.02
N PRO A 33 -8.77 10.70 -2.29
CA PRO A 33 -8.21 11.99 -1.88
C PRO A 33 -7.29 11.89 -0.65
N LEU A 34 -6.44 10.85 -0.60
CA LEU A 34 -5.43 10.62 0.42
C LEU A 34 -4.23 9.93 -0.21
N GLY A 35 -3.03 10.32 0.22
CA GLY A 35 -1.77 9.70 -0.17
C GLY A 35 -0.81 9.66 1.01
N VAL A 36 0.48 9.48 0.75
CA VAL A 36 1.52 9.36 1.79
C VAL A 36 1.51 10.55 2.76
N VAL A 37 1.31 11.78 2.26
CA VAL A 37 1.31 12.99 3.10
C VAL A 37 0.14 12.98 4.08
N THR A 38 -1.06 12.64 3.61
CA THR A 38 -2.26 12.55 4.47
C THR A 38 -2.10 11.44 5.51
N LEU A 39 -1.59 10.28 5.09
CA LEU A 39 -1.35 9.16 6.00
C LEU A 39 -0.30 9.48 7.05
N LEU A 40 0.77 10.20 6.70
CA LEU A 40 1.77 10.65 7.66
C LEU A 40 1.22 11.66 8.67
N ALA A 41 0.26 12.50 8.28
CA ALA A 41 -0.36 13.45 9.20
C ALA A 41 -1.13 12.75 10.34
N GLU A 42 -1.62 11.53 10.10
CA GLU A 42 -2.26 10.69 11.13
C GLU A 42 -1.25 10.03 12.09
N LEU A 43 0.03 9.95 11.70
CA LEU A 43 1.10 9.24 12.41
C LEU A 43 2.01 10.20 13.20
N ALA A 44 1.42 10.90 14.17
CA ALA A 44 2.10 11.97 14.90
C ALA A 44 3.12 11.51 15.95
N SER A 45 2.98 10.29 16.48
CA SER A 45 3.88 9.75 17.52
C SER A 45 5.03 8.93 16.93
N ASP A 46 6.13 8.78 17.67
CA ASP A 46 7.28 7.93 17.29
C ASP A 46 7.70 6.99 18.43
N PRO A 47 7.43 5.66 18.35
CA PRO A 47 6.65 5.01 17.29
C PRO A 47 5.17 5.45 17.31
N PRO A 48 4.45 5.30 16.19
CA PRO A 48 3.02 5.61 16.14
C PRO A 48 2.21 4.78 17.15
N ARG A 49 1.15 5.39 17.69
CA ARG A 49 0.27 4.70 18.63
C ARG A 49 -0.67 3.74 17.91
N PRO A 50 -1.18 2.70 18.59
CA PRO A 50 -2.16 1.79 18.00
C PRO A 50 -3.38 2.49 17.39
N GLU A 51 -3.88 3.54 18.02
CA GLU A 51 -5.00 4.35 17.50
C GLU A 51 -4.63 5.12 16.22
N GLU A 52 -3.42 5.68 16.13
CA GLU A 52 -2.92 6.40 14.95
C GLU A 52 -2.81 5.44 13.75
N LEU A 53 -2.28 4.23 13.98
CA LEU A 53 -2.19 3.17 12.97
C LEU A 53 -3.57 2.71 12.51
N THR A 54 -4.51 2.55 13.45
CA THR A 54 -5.89 2.15 13.15
C THR A 54 -6.58 3.21 12.30
N ASN A 55 -6.38 4.49 12.60
CA ASN A 55 -6.94 5.61 11.82
C ASN A 55 -6.36 5.65 10.41
N ALA A 56 -5.04 5.55 10.25
CA ALA A 56 -4.38 5.59 8.94
C ALA A 56 -4.82 4.42 8.04
N VAL A 57 -4.90 3.20 8.59
CA VAL A 57 -5.42 2.03 7.86
C VAL A 57 -6.91 2.19 7.55
N GLY A 58 -7.70 2.67 8.51
CA GLY A 58 -9.13 2.91 8.36
C GLY A 58 -9.45 3.91 7.24
N ALA A 59 -8.70 5.01 7.15
CA ALA A 59 -8.90 6.02 6.11
C ALA A 59 -8.77 5.45 4.69
N VAL A 60 -7.78 4.58 4.45
CA VAL A 60 -7.63 3.91 3.15
C VAL A 60 -8.77 2.92 2.91
N ILE A 61 -9.15 2.15 3.93
CA ILE A 61 -10.25 1.18 3.85
C ILE A 61 -11.55 1.89 3.49
N ASP A 62 -11.89 2.99 4.16
CA ASP A 62 -13.15 3.73 3.94
C ASP A 62 -13.29 4.21 2.48
N HIS A 63 -12.21 4.68 1.86
CA HIS A 63 -12.23 5.06 0.45
C HIS A 63 -12.29 3.86 -0.50
N LEU A 64 -11.66 2.74 -0.14
CA LEU A 64 -11.79 1.49 -0.89
C LEU A 64 -13.18 0.85 -0.75
N ASP A 65 -13.88 1.07 0.37
CA ASP A 65 -15.27 0.62 0.59
C ASP A 65 -16.22 1.21 -0.46
N ASP A 66 -16.09 2.50 -0.74
CA ASP A 66 -16.86 3.17 -1.79
C ASP A 66 -16.55 2.59 -3.18
N LEU A 67 -15.26 2.36 -3.47
CA LEU A 67 -14.86 1.75 -4.73
C LEU A 67 -15.37 0.32 -4.88
N VAL A 68 -15.28 -0.51 -3.84
CA VAL A 68 -15.78 -1.90 -3.85
C VAL A 68 -17.30 -1.92 -4.03
N ARG A 69 -18.04 -0.93 -3.52
CA ARG A 69 -19.47 -0.81 -3.77
C ARG A 69 -19.77 -0.54 -5.25
N GLU A 70 -18.95 0.24 -5.94
CA GLU A 70 -19.08 0.49 -7.39
C GLU A 70 -18.55 -0.67 -8.25
N ARG A 71 -17.47 -1.31 -7.82
CA ARG A 71 -16.72 -2.36 -8.53
C ARG A 71 -16.47 -3.56 -7.62
N PRO A 72 -17.49 -4.41 -7.36
CA PRO A 72 -17.33 -5.58 -6.50
C PRO A 72 -16.31 -6.60 -7.03
N ASP A 73 -16.04 -6.57 -8.34
CA ASP A 73 -15.06 -7.41 -9.01
C ASP A 73 -13.60 -7.10 -8.63
N LEU A 74 -13.35 -5.99 -7.92
CA LEU A 74 -12.04 -5.68 -7.35
C LEU A 74 -11.65 -6.62 -6.21
N VAL A 75 -12.62 -7.15 -5.45
CA VAL A 75 -12.36 -8.03 -4.30
C VAL A 75 -11.84 -9.38 -4.77
N GLY A 76 -10.68 -9.79 -4.25
CA GLY A 76 -10.01 -11.04 -4.62
C GLY A 76 -9.36 -11.03 -6.02
N ALA A 77 -9.47 -9.93 -6.78
CA ALA A 77 -8.82 -9.83 -8.07
C ALA A 77 -7.30 -9.60 -7.91
N PRO A 78 -6.48 -10.03 -8.89
CA PRO A 78 -5.06 -9.71 -8.88
C PRO A 78 -4.83 -8.19 -8.87
N VAL A 79 -4.08 -7.72 -7.88
CA VAL A 79 -3.69 -6.32 -7.72
C VAL A 79 -2.18 -6.18 -7.89
N SER A 80 -1.76 -5.21 -8.69
CA SER A 80 -0.41 -4.67 -8.64
C SER A 80 -0.38 -3.35 -7.88
N MET A 81 0.70 -3.08 -7.16
CA MET A 81 0.90 -1.83 -6.42
C MET A 81 2.22 -1.18 -6.83
N SER A 82 2.25 0.15 -6.90
CA SER A 82 3.47 0.93 -7.17
C SER A 82 3.58 2.13 -6.22
N GLY A 83 4.79 2.67 -6.13
CA GLY A 83 5.10 3.82 -5.29
C GLY A 83 6.39 3.62 -4.50
N PRO A 84 7.16 4.67 -4.19
CA PRO A 84 8.43 4.56 -3.48
C PRO A 84 8.32 3.80 -2.15
N GLU A 85 7.27 4.05 -1.39
CA GLU A 85 7.03 3.41 -0.10
C GLU A 85 6.64 1.94 -0.25
N ILE A 86 5.91 1.59 -1.32
CA ILE A 86 5.55 0.19 -1.61
C ILE A 86 6.80 -0.61 -1.97
N THR A 87 7.68 -0.04 -2.78
CA THR A 87 8.99 -0.61 -3.10
C THR A 87 9.87 -0.73 -1.84
N ALA A 88 9.81 0.25 -0.93
CA ALA A 88 10.54 0.21 0.33
C ALA A 88 10.07 -0.93 1.26
N VAL A 89 8.77 -1.26 1.27
CA VAL A 89 8.25 -2.42 2.01
C VAL A 89 8.92 -3.71 1.52
N VAL A 90 9.05 -3.90 0.20
CA VAL A 90 9.77 -5.06 -0.38
C VAL A 90 11.26 -5.01 -0.04
N ALA A 91 11.87 -3.84 -0.11
CA ALA A 91 13.28 -3.69 0.19
C ALA A 91 13.61 -4.07 1.64
N VAL A 92 12.75 -3.69 2.58
CA VAL A 92 12.86 -4.08 4.00
C VAL A 92 12.64 -5.56 4.19
N GLU A 93 11.60 -6.14 3.57
CA GLU A 93 11.35 -7.59 3.62
C GLU A 93 12.57 -8.42 3.18
N LEU A 94 13.22 -8.00 2.09
CA LEU A 94 14.38 -8.69 1.54
C LEU A 94 15.70 -8.28 2.19
N GLY A 95 15.69 -7.26 3.04
CA GLY A 95 16.88 -6.67 3.62
C GLY A 95 17.85 -6.05 2.61
N GLY A 96 17.36 -5.57 1.46
CA GLY A 96 18.19 -5.13 0.34
C GLY A 96 17.39 -4.53 -0.82
N ALA A 97 18.00 -4.42 -2.00
CA ALA A 97 17.30 -3.88 -3.17
C ALA A 97 16.09 -4.74 -3.56
N ALA A 98 14.94 -4.11 -3.82
CA ALA A 98 13.72 -4.78 -4.27
C ALA A 98 13.83 -5.19 -5.76
N PRO A 99 13.80 -6.49 -6.11
CA PRO A 99 13.79 -6.92 -7.50
C PRO A 99 12.36 -6.87 -8.03
N LEU A 100 12.03 -5.84 -8.78
CA LEU A 100 10.68 -5.63 -9.31
C LEU A 100 10.52 -6.22 -10.73
N PRO A 101 9.34 -6.80 -11.05
CA PRO A 101 8.18 -6.97 -10.17
C PRO A 101 8.40 -8.04 -9.09
N PHE A 102 7.82 -7.83 -7.91
CA PHE A 102 7.95 -8.73 -6.76
C PHE A 102 6.56 -9.16 -6.26
N LEU A 103 6.35 -10.46 -6.03
CA LEU A 103 5.11 -10.94 -5.42
C LEU A 103 5.25 -10.81 -3.89
N LEU A 104 4.60 -9.79 -3.32
CA LEU A 104 4.60 -9.57 -1.88
C LEU A 104 3.42 -10.31 -1.25
N GLU A 105 3.73 -11.36 -0.50
CA GLU A 105 2.74 -12.11 0.27
C GLU A 105 2.19 -11.27 1.42
N ARG A 106 0.93 -11.50 1.77
CA ARG A 106 0.28 -10.79 2.87
C ARG A 106 0.98 -10.98 4.21
N ALA A 107 1.48 -12.19 4.48
CA ALA A 107 2.22 -12.46 5.72
C ALA A 107 3.48 -11.59 5.80
N ALA A 108 4.28 -11.52 4.73
CA ALA A 108 5.45 -10.66 4.65
C ALA A 108 5.09 -9.18 4.81
N ALA A 109 4.04 -8.71 4.13
CA ALA A 109 3.58 -7.33 4.27
C ALA A 109 3.14 -6.99 5.71
N GLU A 110 2.40 -7.89 6.38
CA GLU A 110 1.99 -7.71 7.77
C GLU A 110 3.18 -7.77 8.74
N ASP A 111 4.21 -8.57 8.45
CA ASP A 111 5.45 -8.67 9.24
C ASP A 111 6.29 -7.40 9.14
N VAL A 112 6.47 -6.85 7.93
CA VAL A 112 7.12 -5.55 7.72
C VAL A 112 6.32 -4.46 8.42
N PHE A 113 5.00 -4.41 8.25
CA PHE A 113 4.14 -3.45 8.94
C PHE A 113 4.33 -3.48 10.46
N ARG A 114 4.29 -4.67 11.08
CA ARG A 114 4.50 -4.80 12.54
C ARG A 114 5.88 -4.31 12.97
N THR A 115 6.91 -4.62 12.18
CA THR A 115 8.28 -4.17 12.43
C THR A 115 8.35 -2.64 12.39
N VAL A 116 8.03 -2.03 11.25
CA VAL A 116 8.22 -0.58 11.08
C VAL A 116 7.24 0.25 11.91
N ALA A 117 6.06 -0.26 12.24
CA ALA A 117 5.08 0.46 13.03
C ALA A 117 5.42 0.51 14.53
N THR A 118 6.22 -0.44 15.04
CA THR A 118 6.56 -0.51 16.46
C THR A 118 7.96 0.02 16.77
N GLU A 119 8.77 0.25 15.75
CA GLU A 119 10.11 0.79 15.87
C GLU A 119 10.13 2.33 15.89
N PRO A 120 10.83 2.94 16.87
CA PRO A 120 11.18 4.35 16.80
C PRO A 120 11.94 4.67 15.51
N ARG A 121 11.86 5.90 15.03
CA ARG A 121 12.52 6.38 13.80
C ARG A 121 14.01 5.99 13.74
N ALA A 122 14.71 6.10 14.86
CA ALA A 122 16.14 5.80 14.95
C ALA A 122 16.46 4.32 14.71
N ASP A 123 15.57 3.42 15.12
CA ASP A 123 15.71 1.98 14.89
C ASP A 123 15.21 1.61 13.50
N ARG A 124 14.12 2.23 13.04
CA ARG A 124 13.64 2.10 11.66
C ARG A 124 14.74 2.38 10.64
N ALA A 125 15.53 3.43 10.85
CA ALA A 125 16.64 3.82 9.98
C ALA A 125 17.75 2.76 9.85
N ARG A 126 17.75 1.72 10.70
CA ARG A 126 18.70 0.60 10.66
C ARG A 126 18.14 -0.61 9.91
N ASN A 127 16.88 -0.59 9.48
CA ASN A 127 16.33 -1.69 8.69
C ASN A 127 17.12 -1.84 7.38
N PRO A 128 17.67 -3.04 7.11
CA PRO A 128 18.37 -3.29 5.86
C PRO A 128 17.45 -3.05 4.65
N GLY A 129 17.98 -2.43 3.60
CA GLY A 129 17.22 -2.12 2.37
C GLY A 129 16.39 -0.83 2.43
N LEU A 130 16.12 -0.27 3.61
CA LEU A 130 15.35 0.97 3.72
C LEU A 130 16.15 2.19 3.25
N ASP A 131 15.64 2.88 2.24
CA ASP A 131 16.19 4.18 1.82
C ASP A 131 16.09 5.20 2.97
N PRO A 132 17.19 5.90 3.34
CA PRO A 132 17.18 6.95 4.36
C PRO A 132 16.10 8.03 4.16
N LEU A 133 15.71 8.32 2.92
CA LEU A 133 14.66 9.29 2.59
C LEU A 133 13.24 8.76 2.89
N LEU A 134 13.08 7.45 3.01
CA LEU A 134 11.80 6.79 3.23
C LEU A 134 11.58 6.33 4.67
N VAL A 135 12.52 6.60 5.59
CA VAL A 135 12.43 6.16 6.99
C VAL A 135 11.15 6.61 7.69
N GLU A 136 10.71 7.87 7.48
CA GLU A 136 9.44 8.35 8.05
C GLU A 136 8.25 7.78 7.28
N ARG A 137 8.39 7.69 5.96
CA ARG A 137 7.33 7.43 4.98
C ARG A 137 6.91 5.97 4.91
N ILE A 138 7.81 5.03 5.23
CA ILE A 138 7.55 3.59 5.14
C ILE A 138 6.37 3.15 6.01
N VAL A 139 6.13 3.79 7.16
CA VAL A 139 4.99 3.42 8.01
C VAL A 139 3.68 3.72 7.29
N ALA A 140 3.55 4.89 6.66
CA ALA A 140 2.39 5.23 5.84
C ALA A 140 2.23 4.27 4.64
N GLY A 141 3.31 3.93 3.94
CA GLY A 141 3.27 2.94 2.87
C GLY A 141 2.80 1.56 3.34
N SER A 142 3.32 1.09 4.47
CA SER A 142 2.91 -0.19 5.06
C SER A 142 1.44 -0.18 5.50
N CYS A 143 0.92 0.93 6.04
CA CYS A 143 -0.51 1.11 6.32
C CYS A 143 -1.34 0.95 5.03
N ALA A 144 -0.91 1.57 3.93
CA ALA A 144 -1.62 1.49 2.65
C ALA A 144 -1.62 0.06 2.09
N VAL A 145 -0.48 -0.65 2.10
CA VAL A 145 -0.39 -2.06 1.66
C VAL A 145 -1.34 -2.95 2.47
N VAL A 146 -1.26 -2.86 3.80
CA VAL A 146 -2.09 -3.67 4.69
C VAL A 146 -3.57 -3.33 4.53
N ALA A 147 -3.93 -2.06 4.37
CA ALA A 147 -5.30 -1.63 4.11
C ALA A 147 -5.85 -2.22 2.80
N VAL A 148 -5.09 -2.12 1.70
CA VAL A 148 -5.46 -2.68 0.39
C VAL A 148 -5.65 -4.19 0.49
N MET A 149 -4.68 -4.92 1.03
CA MET A 149 -4.76 -6.38 1.18
C MET A 149 -5.94 -6.82 2.05
N ARG A 150 -6.18 -6.13 3.18
CA ARG A 150 -7.29 -6.44 4.08
C ARG A 150 -8.64 -6.17 3.44
N LYS A 151 -8.82 -4.99 2.84
CA LYS A 151 -10.11 -4.61 2.27
C LYS A 151 -10.46 -5.43 1.04
N LEU A 152 -9.46 -5.76 0.22
CA LEU A 152 -9.67 -6.50 -1.02
C LEU A 152 -9.55 -8.02 -0.85
N HIS A 153 -9.34 -8.50 0.38
CA HIS A 153 -9.20 -9.93 0.70
C HIS A 153 -8.09 -10.63 -0.11
N LEU A 154 -6.93 -9.98 -0.21
CA LEU A 154 -5.81 -10.46 -1.02
C LEU A 154 -4.82 -11.23 -0.16
N ASP A 155 -4.36 -12.37 -0.67
CA ASP A 155 -3.27 -13.14 -0.06
C ASP A 155 -1.89 -12.65 -0.52
N ALA A 156 -1.83 -11.92 -1.64
CA ALA A 156 -0.62 -11.30 -2.16
C ALA A 156 -0.94 -10.12 -3.10
N VAL A 157 0.04 -9.24 -3.30
CA VAL A 157 0.03 -8.21 -4.34
C VAL A 157 1.32 -8.26 -5.16
N THR A 158 1.26 -7.87 -6.42
CA THR A 158 2.47 -7.69 -7.24
C THR A 158 2.98 -6.27 -7.07
N VAL A 159 4.14 -6.07 -6.44
CA VAL A 159 4.80 -4.77 -6.42
C VAL A 159 5.45 -4.54 -7.77
N ALA A 160 5.02 -3.48 -8.45
CA ALA A 160 5.47 -3.05 -9.76
C ALA A 160 6.50 -1.91 -9.63
N PRO A 161 7.34 -1.68 -10.67
CA PRO A 161 8.31 -0.59 -10.73
C PRO A 161 7.72 0.80 -10.47
#